data_AF-A0A8S1TGV7-F1
#
_entry.id   AF-A0A8S1TGV7-F1
#
_cell.length_a   1.000
_cell.length_b   1.000
_cell.length_c   1.000
_cell.angle_alpha   90.00
_cell.angle_beta   90.00
_cell.angle_gamma   90.00
#
_symmetry.space_group_name_H-M   'P 1'
#
loop_
_entity.id
_entity.type
_entity.pdbx_description
1 polymer ?
#
loop_
_entity_poly.entity_id
_entity_poly.type
_entity_poly.pdbx_seq_one_letter_code
_entity_poly.pdbx_strand_id
1 'polypeptide(L)'
;MNLFKQKVTYYYDEEFGTFNYSTTHPMKPLRVAITDDLVGHYGLKQHMNCIDQSFVQTYIKRVDEDVLTQFHSYEYIDLIKIITPENKCQYEDQLYRFNFMEDCPVLDRLFDFCLCQTSGSVGAACVIADQKSNIAINWSGGLHHAKQSEASGFCYVNDCVLGILELLKTYQRVLYVDIDIHHGDGVEEAFYLTDRVMTCSFHKFKEYFPGTGHIDDVGHDKGKYYAVNFPLNEGLNDDSIQYIFKPVIDKIMENFRPDVVMLQGGTDSLSGDRLGCFNLSIKGHGTCIEYLKKFNVPIIMVGGGGYTLRNVPRCWTYETSLALNVPIQDNIPDESDYKVYFGPEYKLHLPISNMEEQNSKDYLEKNIVQILDNLKQINPGCAQIDHYAIGKESRKKVDYQELFSEYRDNREEMQIEQNQDQQE
;
A
#
# COMPACT_ATOMS: atom_id res chain seq x y z
N MET A 1 23.32 -2.96 21.48
CA MET A 1 22.14 -2.18 21.05
C MET A 1 20.92 -3.06 21.27
N ASN A 2 20.08 -2.74 22.26
CA ASN A 2 18.78 -3.39 22.39
C ASN A 2 17.97 -3.05 21.15
N LEU A 3 17.83 -3.99 20.21
CA LEU A 3 16.75 -3.93 19.24
C LEU A 3 15.47 -3.98 20.07
N PHE A 4 14.79 -2.84 20.23
CA PHE A 4 13.41 -2.86 20.62
C PHE A 4 12.71 -3.86 19.69
N LYS A 5 12.07 -4.89 20.27
CA LYS A 5 11.31 -5.87 19.49
C LYS A 5 10.30 -5.08 18.66
N GLN A 6 10.52 -5.01 17.34
CA GLN A 6 9.68 -4.23 16.43
C GLN A 6 8.24 -4.72 16.60
N LYS A 7 7.35 -3.82 17.00
CA LYS A 7 5.92 -4.13 17.10
C LYS A 7 5.31 -3.98 15.72
N VAL A 8 4.69 -5.04 15.22
CA VAL A 8 4.02 -5.06 13.93
C VAL A 8 2.52 -5.20 14.15
N THR A 9 1.74 -4.38 13.47
CA THR A 9 0.28 -4.55 13.34
C THR A 9 -0.03 -4.99 11.92
N TYR A 10 -0.96 -5.93 11.77
CA TYR A 10 -1.40 -6.45 10.48
C TYR A 10 -2.91 -6.34 10.40
N TYR A 11 -3.39 -5.65 9.37
CA TYR A 11 -4.81 -5.50 9.08
C TYR A 11 -5.24 -6.52 8.03
N TYR A 12 -6.32 -7.22 8.32
CA TYR A 12 -7.02 -8.06 7.36
C TYR A 12 -8.50 -8.10 7.67
N ASP A 13 -9.31 -7.96 6.62
CA ASP A 13 -10.75 -8.14 6.69
C ASP A 13 -11.15 -9.35 5.84
N GLU A 14 -11.90 -10.28 6.44
CA GLU A 14 -12.28 -11.55 5.83
C GLU A 14 -13.22 -11.37 4.64
N GLU A 15 -14.00 -10.28 4.60
CA GLU A 15 -14.89 -9.99 3.47
C GLU A 15 -14.11 -9.53 2.24
N PHE A 16 -12.88 -9.03 2.39
CA PHE A 16 -12.16 -8.40 1.29
C PHE A 16 -11.92 -9.35 0.10
N GLY A 17 -11.66 -10.63 0.38
CA GLY A 17 -11.48 -11.65 -0.66
C GLY A 17 -12.73 -11.96 -1.48
N THR A 18 -13.91 -11.54 -1.02
CA THR A 18 -15.22 -11.84 -1.63
C THR A 18 -15.65 -10.83 -2.69
N PHE A 19 -15.08 -9.62 -2.69
CA PHE A 19 -15.36 -8.60 -3.71
C PHE A 19 -14.84 -9.05 -5.08
N ASN A 20 -15.58 -8.70 -6.14
CA ASN A 20 -15.30 -9.18 -7.48
C ASN A 20 -15.56 -8.10 -8.54
N TYR A 21 -14.55 -7.80 -9.36
CA TYR A 21 -14.67 -6.88 -10.49
C TYR A 21 -15.47 -7.50 -11.63
N SER A 22 -14.94 -8.61 -12.17
CA SER A 22 -15.62 -9.52 -13.10
C SER A 22 -14.69 -10.71 -13.36
N THR A 23 -15.16 -11.73 -14.07
CA THR A 23 -14.32 -12.89 -14.43
C THR A 23 -13.11 -12.50 -15.28
N THR A 24 -13.28 -11.57 -16.23
CA THR A 24 -12.23 -11.15 -17.18
C THR A 24 -11.34 -10.04 -16.65
N HIS A 25 -11.79 -9.26 -15.67
CA HIS A 25 -11.02 -8.15 -15.11
C HIS A 25 -9.74 -8.62 -14.41
N PRO A 26 -8.58 -7.96 -14.60
CA PRO A 26 -7.30 -8.41 -14.04
C PRO A 26 -7.21 -8.26 -12.52
N MET A 27 -7.82 -7.22 -11.92
CA MET A 27 -7.85 -7.04 -10.46
C MET A 27 -8.69 -8.14 -9.78
N LYS A 28 -8.07 -8.91 -8.89
CA LYS A 28 -8.70 -9.99 -8.11
C LYS A 28 -8.47 -9.77 -6.61
N PRO A 29 -9.44 -9.23 -5.84
CA PRO A 29 -9.33 -9.05 -4.39
C PRO A 29 -8.98 -10.35 -3.62
N LEU A 30 -9.37 -11.52 -4.16
CA LEU A 30 -8.98 -12.86 -3.68
C LEU A 30 -7.48 -12.98 -3.37
N ARG A 31 -6.59 -12.28 -4.08
CA ARG A 31 -5.14 -12.32 -3.82
C ARG A 31 -4.77 -11.93 -2.38
N VAL A 32 -5.55 -11.07 -1.72
CA VAL A 32 -5.34 -10.67 -0.33
C VAL A 32 -5.74 -11.79 0.63
N ALA A 33 -6.86 -12.48 0.38
CA ALA A 33 -7.26 -13.65 1.17
C ALA A 33 -6.25 -14.80 1.07
N ILE A 34 -5.71 -15.05 -0.13
CA ILE A 34 -4.63 -16.05 -0.32
C ILE A 34 -3.35 -15.62 0.42
N THR A 35 -3.06 -14.31 0.47
CA THR A 35 -1.92 -13.78 1.23
C THR A 35 -2.12 -14.03 2.73
N ASP A 36 -3.32 -13.73 3.25
CA ASP A 36 -3.65 -13.93 4.65
C ASP A 36 -3.57 -15.40 5.09
N ASP A 37 -4.04 -16.32 4.22
CA ASP A 37 -3.91 -17.77 4.38
C ASP A 37 -2.43 -18.18 4.53
N LEU A 38 -1.56 -17.78 3.60
CA LEU A 38 -0.13 -18.07 3.69
C LEU A 38 0.52 -17.45 4.93
N VAL A 39 0.21 -16.19 5.25
CA VAL A 39 0.70 -15.50 6.45
C VAL A 39 0.29 -16.27 7.73
N GLY A 40 -0.92 -16.82 7.76
CA GLY A 40 -1.40 -17.73 8.80
C GLY A 40 -0.61 -19.02 8.88
N HIS A 41 -0.51 -19.77 7.78
CA HIS A 41 0.13 -21.09 7.74
C HIS A 41 1.65 -21.06 7.90
N TYR A 42 2.32 -19.96 7.57
CA TYR A 42 3.73 -19.75 7.96
C TYR A 42 3.92 -19.38 9.44
N GLY A 43 2.84 -19.22 10.20
CA GLY A 43 2.88 -18.88 11.63
C GLY A 43 3.19 -17.41 11.92
N LEU A 44 3.15 -16.53 10.91
CA LEU A 44 3.57 -15.13 11.05
C LEU A 44 2.60 -14.33 11.93
N LYS A 45 1.29 -14.66 11.93
CA LYS A 45 0.27 -14.01 12.77
C LYS A 45 0.60 -14.05 14.26
N GLN A 46 1.34 -15.05 14.73
CA GLN A 46 1.75 -15.20 16.13
C GLN A 46 2.76 -14.13 16.58
N HIS A 47 3.37 -13.42 15.63
CA HIS A 47 4.42 -12.44 15.86
C HIS A 47 3.95 -10.99 15.70
N MET A 48 2.65 -10.76 15.46
CA MET A 48 2.07 -9.44 15.20
C MET A 48 0.69 -9.27 15.82
N ASN A 49 0.27 -8.01 15.95
CA ASN A 49 -1.07 -7.65 16.37
C ASN A 49 -2.01 -7.67 15.15
N CYS A 50 -2.88 -8.67 15.05
CA CYS A 50 -3.87 -8.74 13.98
C CYS A 50 -5.11 -7.90 14.33
N ILE A 51 -5.56 -7.05 13.41
CA ILE A 51 -6.77 -6.23 13.54
C ILE A 51 -7.61 -6.34 12.25
N ASP A 52 -8.90 -6.03 12.34
CA ASP A 52 -9.84 -6.01 11.22
C ASP A 52 -10.66 -4.72 11.19
N GLN A 53 -11.61 -4.61 10.26
CA GLN A 53 -12.44 -3.42 10.12
C GLN A 53 -13.26 -3.12 11.38
N SER A 54 -13.76 -4.15 12.06
CA SER A 54 -14.56 -3.98 13.28
C SER A 54 -13.75 -3.32 14.40
N PHE A 55 -12.47 -3.72 14.54
CA PHE A 55 -11.55 -3.14 15.50
C PHE A 55 -11.25 -1.68 15.15
N VAL A 56 -10.96 -1.41 13.87
CA VAL A 56 -10.72 -0.03 13.39
C VAL A 56 -11.92 0.85 13.68
N GLN A 57 -13.10 0.43 13.26
CA GLN A 57 -14.35 1.19 13.32
C GLN A 57 -14.75 1.55 14.76
N THR A 58 -14.54 0.63 15.69
CA THR A 58 -15.01 0.78 17.08
C THR A 58 -13.99 1.48 17.95
N TYR A 59 -12.70 1.18 17.77
CA TYR A 59 -11.68 1.48 18.77
C TYR A 59 -10.62 2.46 18.30
N ILE A 60 -10.23 2.37 17.04
CA ILE A 60 -9.20 3.24 16.49
C ILE A 60 -9.84 4.54 16.00
N LYS A 61 -10.70 4.39 15.00
CA LYS A 61 -11.34 5.49 14.29
C LYS A 61 -12.48 4.94 13.44
N ARG A 62 -13.66 5.52 13.62
CA ARG A 62 -14.77 5.32 12.71
C ARG A 62 -14.38 5.82 11.31
N VAL A 63 -14.37 4.92 10.33
CA VAL A 63 -14.10 5.20 8.91
C VAL A 63 -15.41 5.09 8.15
N ASP A 64 -15.92 6.25 7.75
CA ASP A 64 -17.15 6.43 6.98
C ASP A 64 -16.96 7.55 5.96
N GLU A 65 -18.06 8.05 5.39
CA GLU A 65 -18.07 9.13 4.39
C GLU A 65 -17.29 10.37 4.83
N ASP A 66 -17.34 10.73 6.11
CA ASP A 66 -16.63 11.90 6.65
C ASP A 66 -15.11 11.70 6.61
N VAL A 67 -14.64 10.44 6.67
CA VAL A 67 -13.23 10.11 6.44
C VAL A 67 -12.89 10.16 4.97
N LEU A 68 -13.73 9.58 4.09
CA LEU A 68 -13.45 9.56 2.65
C LEU A 68 -13.40 10.98 2.05
N THR A 69 -14.30 11.85 2.52
CA THR A 69 -14.43 13.25 2.06
C THR A 69 -13.37 14.20 2.64
N GLN A 70 -12.45 13.70 3.49
CA GLN A 70 -11.24 14.47 3.84
C GLN A 70 -10.32 14.71 2.64
N PHE A 71 -10.44 13.89 1.60
CA PHE A 71 -9.77 14.09 0.31
C PHE A 71 -10.77 14.18 -0.83
N HIS A 72 -11.62 13.17 -0.98
CA HIS A 72 -12.52 13.05 -2.12
C HIS A 72 -13.66 14.07 -2.09
N SER A 73 -14.19 14.45 -3.25
CA SER A 73 -15.37 15.31 -3.30
C SER A 73 -16.62 14.60 -2.75
N TYR A 74 -17.50 15.39 -2.13
CA TYR A 74 -18.77 14.89 -1.58
C TYR A 74 -19.61 14.21 -2.66
N GLU A 75 -19.73 14.82 -3.84
CA GLU A 75 -20.54 14.28 -4.93
C GLU A 75 -20.01 12.94 -5.46
N TYR A 76 -18.69 12.73 -5.43
CA TYR A 76 -18.07 11.48 -5.84
C TYR A 76 -18.33 10.35 -4.84
N ILE A 77 -18.14 10.63 -3.53
CA ILE A 77 -18.41 9.66 -2.47
C ILE A 77 -19.90 9.34 -2.36
N ASP A 78 -20.78 10.32 -2.52
CA ASP A 78 -22.23 10.11 -2.57
C ASP A 78 -22.62 9.13 -3.69
N LEU A 79 -22.00 9.23 -4.88
CA LEU A 79 -22.23 8.26 -5.94
C LEU A 79 -21.72 6.87 -5.53
N ILE A 80 -20.47 6.74 -5.08
CA ILE A 80 -19.88 5.45 -4.66
C ILE A 80 -20.78 4.73 -3.64
N LYS A 81 -21.37 5.49 -2.72
CA LYS A 81 -22.24 4.97 -1.67
C LYS A 81 -23.54 4.36 -2.20
N ILE A 82 -24.13 4.94 -3.24
CA ILE A 82 -25.47 4.56 -3.71
C ILE A 82 -25.48 3.73 -5.00
N ILE A 83 -24.37 3.75 -5.76
CA ILE A 83 -24.29 3.10 -7.06
C ILE A 83 -24.21 1.58 -6.91
N THR A 84 -25.01 0.86 -7.71
CA THR A 84 -25.01 -0.60 -7.78
C THR A 84 -25.08 -1.05 -9.25
N PRO A 85 -24.71 -2.31 -9.57
CA PRO A 85 -24.85 -2.84 -10.91
C PRO A 85 -26.27 -2.72 -11.50
N GLU A 86 -27.30 -2.78 -10.65
CA GLU A 86 -28.72 -2.72 -11.04
C GLU A 86 -29.19 -1.30 -11.36
N ASN A 87 -28.69 -0.29 -10.64
CA ASN A 87 -29.14 1.09 -10.80
C ASN A 87 -28.23 1.95 -11.70
N LYS A 88 -27.07 1.43 -12.14
CA LYS A 88 -26.06 2.19 -12.89
C LYS A 88 -26.57 2.93 -14.13
N CYS A 89 -27.57 2.38 -14.84
CA CYS A 89 -28.17 3.03 -16.01
C CYS A 89 -28.93 4.33 -15.67
N GLN A 90 -29.21 4.60 -14.39
CA GLN A 90 -29.81 5.85 -13.92
C GLN A 90 -28.77 6.96 -13.68
N TYR A 91 -27.48 6.62 -13.70
CA TYR A 91 -26.37 7.50 -13.34
C TYR A 91 -25.33 7.64 -14.47
N GLU A 92 -25.71 7.43 -15.74
CA GLU A 92 -24.78 7.41 -16.88
C GLU A 92 -23.90 8.68 -16.96
N ASP A 93 -24.49 9.86 -16.75
CA ASP A 93 -23.76 11.13 -16.76
C ASP A 93 -22.72 11.21 -15.63
N GLN A 94 -23.07 10.77 -14.42
CA GLN A 94 -22.15 10.76 -13.27
C GLN A 94 -21.06 9.71 -13.43
N LEU A 95 -21.39 8.53 -13.97
CA LEU A 95 -20.42 7.47 -14.26
C LEU A 95 -19.38 7.94 -15.27
N TYR A 96 -19.81 8.62 -16.34
CA TYR A 96 -18.89 9.23 -17.30
C TYR A 96 -18.05 10.34 -16.65
N ARG A 97 -18.68 11.25 -15.88
CA ARG A 97 -18.00 12.36 -15.20
C ARG A 97 -16.92 11.90 -14.22
N PHE A 98 -17.18 10.82 -13.49
CA PHE A 98 -16.29 10.30 -12.44
C PHE A 98 -15.45 9.10 -12.89
N ASN A 99 -15.37 8.90 -14.21
CA ASN A 99 -14.52 7.90 -14.86
C ASN A 99 -14.77 6.45 -14.41
N PHE A 100 -16.03 6.07 -14.21
CA PHE A 100 -16.45 4.67 -14.09
C PHE A 100 -16.53 4.04 -15.49
N MET A 101 -15.36 3.74 -16.04
CA MET A 101 -15.18 3.18 -17.38
C MET A 101 -14.92 1.67 -17.32
N GLU A 102 -14.33 1.09 -18.38
CA GLU A 102 -14.09 -0.35 -18.47
C GLU A 102 -13.09 -0.86 -17.42
N ASP A 103 -12.11 -0.05 -17.06
CA ASP A 103 -11.12 -0.33 -16.01
C ASP A 103 -11.71 -0.17 -14.59
N CYS A 104 -12.63 0.76 -14.39
CA CYS A 104 -13.27 1.01 -13.09
C CYS A 104 -14.77 0.66 -13.12
N PRO A 105 -15.15 -0.63 -13.21
CA PRO A 105 -16.55 -1.03 -13.29
C PRO A 105 -17.31 -0.79 -11.98
N VAL A 106 -18.62 -0.57 -12.07
CA VAL A 106 -19.49 -0.56 -10.89
C VAL A 106 -19.52 -1.96 -10.26
N LEU A 107 -18.97 -2.08 -9.05
CA LEU A 107 -18.93 -3.32 -8.28
C LEU A 107 -20.21 -3.53 -7.48
N ASP A 108 -20.57 -4.79 -7.24
CA ASP A 108 -21.49 -5.10 -6.14
C ASP A 108 -20.79 -4.75 -4.82
N ARG A 109 -21.54 -4.10 -3.91
CA ARG A 109 -21.03 -3.60 -2.62
C ARG A 109 -19.77 -2.71 -2.76
N LEU A 110 -19.71 -1.87 -3.79
CA LEU A 110 -18.57 -0.98 -4.07
C LEU A 110 -18.15 -0.12 -2.86
N PHE A 111 -19.12 0.42 -2.14
CA PHE A 111 -18.84 1.25 -0.96
C PHE A 111 -18.15 0.47 0.16
N ASP A 112 -18.61 -0.76 0.43
CA ASP A 112 -17.97 -1.65 1.41
C ASP A 112 -16.54 -1.99 1.00
N PHE A 113 -16.31 -2.29 -0.28
CA PHE A 113 -14.97 -2.51 -0.84
C PHE A 113 -14.03 -1.34 -0.53
N CYS A 114 -14.48 -0.11 -0.79
CA CYS A 114 -13.70 1.10 -0.51
C CYS A 114 -13.45 1.29 1.00
N LEU A 115 -14.45 1.01 1.84
CA LEU A 115 -14.33 1.12 3.30
C LEU A 115 -13.36 0.09 3.88
N CYS A 116 -13.36 -1.16 3.42
CA CYS A 116 -12.44 -2.18 3.91
C CYS A 116 -10.97 -1.76 3.71
N GLN A 117 -10.64 -1.24 2.53
CA GLN A 117 -9.27 -0.84 2.18
C GLN A 117 -8.85 0.41 2.96
N THR A 118 -9.74 1.40 3.00
CA THR A 118 -9.48 2.67 3.68
C THR A 118 -9.37 2.48 5.19
N SER A 119 -10.18 1.60 5.77
CA SER A 119 -10.12 1.25 7.20
C SER A 119 -8.76 0.68 7.57
N GLY A 120 -8.19 -0.19 6.73
CA GLY A 120 -6.85 -0.72 6.96
C GLY A 120 -5.77 0.35 6.94
N SER A 121 -5.76 1.24 5.95
CA SER A 121 -4.71 2.27 5.80
C SER A 121 -4.82 3.40 6.82
N VAL A 122 -6.04 3.88 7.11
CA VAL A 122 -6.29 4.86 8.17
C VAL A 122 -6.07 4.25 9.56
N GLY A 123 -6.47 2.99 9.76
CA GLY A 123 -6.21 2.24 10.99
C GLY A 123 -4.72 2.07 11.24
N ALA A 124 -3.96 1.69 10.21
CA ALA A 124 -2.49 1.62 10.22
C ALA A 124 -1.87 2.97 10.60
N ALA A 125 -2.33 4.06 9.99
CA ALA A 125 -1.86 5.41 10.31
C ALA A 125 -2.11 5.78 11.78
N CYS A 126 -3.28 5.45 12.32
CA CYS A 126 -3.61 5.72 13.71
C CYS A 126 -2.73 4.92 14.69
N VAL A 127 -2.52 3.61 14.48
CA VAL A 127 -1.68 2.80 15.39
C VAL A 127 -0.21 3.22 15.37
N ILE A 128 0.29 3.69 14.22
CA ILE A 128 1.63 4.27 14.10
C ILE A 128 1.69 5.62 14.83
N ALA A 129 0.73 6.52 14.57
CA ALA A 129 0.65 7.82 15.22
C ALA A 129 0.53 7.72 16.75
N ASP A 130 -0.18 6.71 17.25
CA ASP A 130 -0.33 6.42 18.69
C ASP A 130 0.85 5.63 19.28
N GLN A 131 1.90 5.39 18.48
CA GLN A 131 3.12 4.67 18.86
C GLN A 131 2.85 3.27 19.42
N LYS A 132 1.76 2.62 18.96
CA LYS A 132 1.40 1.25 19.35
C LYS A 132 2.22 0.22 18.57
N SER A 133 2.61 0.58 17.34
CA SER A 133 3.43 -0.23 16.46
C SER A 133 4.53 0.59 15.79
N ASN A 134 5.58 -0.12 15.37
CA ASN A 134 6.66 0.43 14.54
C ASN A 134 6.40 0.18 13.06
N ILE A 135 5.74 -0.94 12.75
CA ILE A 135 5.32 -1.28 11.39
C ILE A 135 3.81 -1.59 11.42
N ALA A 136 3.06 -1.11 10.44
CA ALA A 136 1.68 -1.51 10.23
C ALA A 136 1.50 -1.97 8.77
N ILE A 137 0.73 -3.03 8.55
CA ILE A 137 0.59 -3.68 7.23
C ILE A 137 -0.89 -3.72 6.85
N ASN A 138 -1.23 -3.29 5.63
CA ASN A 138 -2.54 -3.42 5.02
C ASN A 138 -2.40 -3.81 3.53
N TRP A 139 -2.43 -5.11 3.22
CA TRP A 139 -2.32 -5.58 1.84
C TRP A 139 -3.56 -5.32 0.97
N SER A 140 -4.70 -4.96 1.58
CA SER A 140 -5.91 -4.59 0.83
C SER A 140 -5.87 -3.18 0.24
N GLY A 141 -5.05 -2.29 0.83
CA GLY A 141 -4.87 -0.90 0.39
C GLY A 141 -3.80 -0.73 -0.70
N GLY A 142 -3.35 0.51 -0.88
CA GLY A 142 -2.33 0.86 -1.89
C GLY A 142 -2.91 1.35 -3.21
N LEU A 143 -4.16 1.81 -3.23
CA LEU A 143 -4.90 2.17 -4.44
C LEU A 143 -4.56 3.59 -4.90
N HIS A 144 -3.34 3.72 -5.42
CA HIS A 144 -2.65 4.98 -5.63
C HIS A 144 -3.15 5.81 -6.83
N HIS A 145 -3.97 5.25 -7.73
CA HIS A 145 -4.44 5.95 -8.94
C HIS A 145 -5.70 6.78 -8.72
N ALA A 146 -6.46 6.50 -7.66
CA ALA A 146 -7.71 7.20 -7.38
C ALA A 146 -7.45 8.71 -7.19
N LYS A 147 -8.27 9.53 -7.87
CA LYS A 147 -8.16 11.00 -7.85
C LYS A 147 -9.16 11.59 -6.88
N GLN A 148 -9.12 12.92 -6.73
CA GLN A 148 -10.04 13.61 -5.81
C GLN A 148 -11.52 13.39 -6.19
N SER A 149 -11.84 13.34 -7.48
CA SER A 149 -13.23 13.27 -7.97
C SER A 149 -13.41 12.29 -9.12
N GLU A 150 -12.53 11.31 -9.29
CA GLU A 150 -12.68 10.29 -10.33
C GLU A 150 -11.95 8.99 -9.96
N ALA A 151 -12.51 7.87 -10.41
CA ALA A 151 -11.83 6.59 -10.37
C ALA A 151 -10.76 6.54 -11.47
N SER A 152 -9.70 5.75 -11.29
CA SER A 152 -8.67 5.56 -12.32
C SER A 152 -7.87 4.30 -12.03
N GLY A 153 -7.52 3.52 -13.04
CA GLY A 153 -6.57 2.41 -12.89
C GLY A 153 -6.99 1.40 -11.80
N PHE A 154 -8.27 1.00 -11.82
CA PHE A 154 -8.88 0.10 -10.83
C PHE A 154 -9.06 0.70 -9.43
N CYS A 155 -8.73 1.98 -9.21
CA CYS A 155 -8.76 2.63 -7.91
C CYS A 155 -9.95 3.59 -7.83
N TYR A 156 -10.81 3.41 -6.82
CA TYR A 156 -11.96 4.30 -6.56
C TYR A 156 -11.65 5.29 -5.43
N VAL A 157 -11.16 4.81 -4.29
CA VAL A 157 -10.79 5.63 -3.14
C VAL A 157 -9.29 5.53 -2.91
N ASN A 158 -8.64 6.68 -2.68
CA ASN A 158 -7.20 6.76 -2.45
C ASN A 158 -6.91 6.59 -0.95
N ASP A 159 -6.83 5.33 -0.51
CA ASP A 159 -6.56 4.98 0.88
C ASP A 159 -5.17 5.45 1.35
N CYS A 160 -4.20 5.56 0.43
CA CYS A 160 -2.88 6.11 0.71
C CYS A 160 -2.96 7.59 1.12
N VAL A 161 -3.65 8.42 0.33
CA VAL A 161 -3.83 9.85 0.64
C VAL A 161 -4.54 10.02 1.98
N LEU A 162 -5.60 9.27 2.24
CA LEU A 162 -6.34 9.34 3.51
C LEU A 162 -5.48 8.89 4.70
N GLY A 163 -4.67 7.84 4.54
CA GLY A 163 -3.70 7.41 5.55
C GLY A 163 -2.62 8.47 5.81
N ILE A 164 -2.09 9.12 4.77
CA ILE A 164 -1.11 10.20 4.89
C ILE A 164 -1.72 11.43 5.58
N LEU A 165 -2.95 11.82 5.24
CA LEU A 165 -3.66 12.90 5.92
C LEU A 165 -3.84 12.63 7.42
N GLU A 166 -4.07 11.37 7.81
CA GLU A 166 -4.11 10.98 9.22
C GLU A 166 -2.72 11.08 9.87
N LEU A 167 -1.66 10.62 9.20
CA LEU A 167 -0.29 10.75 9.70
C LEU A 167 0.13 12.22 9.90
N LEU A 168 -0.27 13.11 8.99
CA LEU A 168 0.04 14.55 9.04
C LEU A 168 -0.58 15.28 10.24
N LYS A 169 -1.49 14.65 10.99
CA LYS A 169 -2.00 15.17 12.28
C LYS A 169 -0.96 15.04 13.40
N THR A 170 -0.02 14.11 13.28
CA THR A 170 1.00 13.80 14.29
C THR A 170 2.42 14.07 13.80
N TYR A 171 2.71 13.77 12.54
CA TYR A 171 4.05 13.85 11.95
C TYR A 171 4.19 15.07 11.05
N GLN A 172 5.37 15.70 11.08
CA GLN A 172 5.62 16.89 10.28
C GLN A 172 5.90 16.53 8.82
N ARG A 173 6.66 15.46 8.60
CA ARG A 173 7.13 14.99 7.29
C ARG A 173 6.80 13.52 7.09
N VAL A 174 6.01 13.23 6.07
CA VAL A 174 5.64 11.87 5.64
C VAL A 174 6.36 11.57 4.33
N LEU A 175 7.11 10.48 4.26
CA LEU A 175 7.66 9.98 3.00
C LEU A 175 6.72 8.89 2.46
N TYR A 176 6.26 9.05 1.24
CA TYR A 176 5.57 8.02 0.47
C TYR A 176 6.55 7.42 -0.54
N VAL A 177 6.81 6.12 -0.45
CA VAL A 177 7.65 5.37 -1.40
C VAL A 177 6.75 4.39 -2.15
N ASP A 178 6.87 4.37 -3.47
CA ASP A 178 6.04 3.57 -4.35
C ASP A 178 6.92 2.71 -5.27
N ILE A 179 6.73 1.39 -5.20
CA ILE A 179 7.43 0.38 -6.00
C ILE A 179 6.48 -0.45 -6.89
N ASP A 180 5.24 0.01 -7.06
CA ASP A 180 4.37 -0.43 -8.15
C ASP A 180 5.03 -0.14 -9.50
N ILE A 181 4.70 -0.95 -10.53
CA ILE A 181 5.24 -0.66 -11.86
C ILE A 181 4.63 0.61 -12.46
N HIS A 182 3.43 1.01 -12.04
CA HIS A 182 2.77 2.23 -12.47
C HIS A 182 3.18 3.41 -11.59
N HIS A 183 3.22 4.60 -12.20
CA HIS A 183 3.46 5.82 -11.43
C HIS A 183 2.31 6.06 -10.43
N GLY A 184 2.65 6.32 -9.16
CA GLY A 184 1.74 6.66 -8.05
C GLY A 184 1.10 8.04 -8.16
N ASP A 185 0.47 8.29 -9.30
CA ASP A 185 0.03 9.59 -9.79
C ASP A 185 -1.07 10.26 -8.95
N GLY A 186 -2.00 9.50 -8.37
CA GLY A 186 -3.04 10.05 -7.48
C GLY A 186 -2.47 10.55 -6.15
N VAL A 187 -1.48 9.85 -5.60
CA VAL A 187 -0.80 10.29 -4.37
C VAL A 187 0.12 11.48 -4.66
N GLU A 188 0.86 11.45 -5.77
CA GLU A 188 1.68 12.59 -6.20
C GLU A 188 0.83 13.85 -6.43
N GLU A 189 -0.27 13.75 -7.18
CA GLU A 189 -1.16 14.89 -7.43
C GLU A 189 -1.73 15.48 -6.14
N ALA A 190 -2.18 14.63 -5.21
CA ALA A 190 -2.77 15.07 -3.93
C ALA A 190 -1.80 15.91 -3.08
N PHE A 191 -0.49 15.70 -3.23
CA PHE A 191 0.53 16.36 -2.43
C PHE A 191 1.50 17.24 -3.25
N TYR A 192 1.21 17.49 -4.53
CA TYR A 192 2.11 18.15 -5.49
C TYR A 192 2.56 19.56 -5.08
N LEU A 193 1.78 20.22 -4.22
CA LEU A 193 1.98 21.61 -3.78
C LEU A 193 2.48 21.75 -2.34
N THR A 194 2.78 20.66 -1.63
CA THR A 194 3.19 20.69 -0.20
C THR A 194 4.62 20.16 -0.01
N ASP A 195 5.32 20.73 0.98
CA ASP A 195 6.64 20.29 1.44
C ASP A 195 6.56 19.32 2.64
N ARG A 196 5.35 19.00 3.12
CA ARG A 196 5.14 18.08 4.25
C ARG A 196 5.08 16.62 3.85
N VAL A 197 4.83 16.34 2.57
CA VAL A 197 4.82 14.98 2.03
C VAL A 197 5.79 14.95 0.88
N MET A 198 6.68 13.97 0.89
CA MET A 198 7.51 13.66 -0.27
C MET A 198 6.99 12.39 -0.92
N THR A 199 6.75 12.41 -2.23
CA THR A 199 6.47 11.21 -3.02
C THR A 199 7.73 10.75 -3.72
N CYS A 200 7.97 9.44 -3.73
CA CYS A 200 9.11 8.82 -4.41
C CYS A 200 8.63 7.56 -5.14
N SER A 201 8.54 7.61 -6.47
CA SER A 201 8.01 6.51 -7.28
C SER A 201 9.05 5.97 -8.26
N PHE A 202 9.15 4.64 -8.36
CA PHE A 202 10.01 3.92 -9.30
C PHE A 202 9.14 3.10 -10.26
N HIS A 203 8.96 3.57 -11.49
CA HIS A 203 7.91 3.04 -12.37
C HIS A 203 8.34 2.96 -13.83
N LYS A 204 7.63 2.12 -14.61
CA LYS A 204 7.78 2.07 -16.06
C LYS A 204 7.23 3.38 -16.65
N PHE A 205 8.03 4.02 -17.49
CA PHE A 205 7.66 5.29 -18.13
C PHE A 205 7.68 5.18 -19.66
N LYS A 206 6.93 6.06 -20.33
CA LYS A 206 6.61 6.09 -21.78
C LYS A 206 5.74 4.94 -22.28
N GLU A 207 4.75 5.28 -23.09
CA GLU A 207 3.79 4.32 -23.70
C GLU A 207 3.20 3.34 -22.68
N TYR A 208 2.99 3.83 -21.45
CA TYR A 208 2.55 3.04 -20.31
C TYR A 208 1.62 3.88 -19.43
N PHE A 209 0.62 3.24 -18.83
CA PHE A 209 -0.28 3.89 -17.89
C PHE A 209 0.49 4.31 -16.62
N PRO A 210 0.19 5.46 -15.99
CA PRO A 210 -0.82 6.47 -16.34
C PRO A 210 -0.33 7.56 -17.31
N GLY A 211 0.93 7.52 -17.73
CA GLY A 211 1.53 8.50 -18.66
C GLY A 211 2.14 9.74 -17.99
N THR A 212 2.13 9.80 -16.66
CA THR A 212 2.81 10.82 -15.83
C THR A 212 4.06 10.23 -15.16
N GLY A 213 4.80 11.02 -14.36
CA GLY A 213 5.99 10.55 -13.64
C GLY A 213 7.29 10.76 -14.42
N HIS A 214 7.35 11.80 -15.27
CA HIS A 214 8.59 12.18 -15.91
C HIS A 214 9.63 12.59 -14.86
N ILE A 215 10.92 12.44 -15.15
CA ILE A 215 12.01 12.86 -14.24
C ILE A 215 12.00 14.37 -13.92
N ASP A 216 11.33 15.17 -14.76
CA ASP A 216 11.16 16.61 -14.58
C ASP A 216 9.89 16.98 -13.80
N ASP A 217 9.01 15.99 -13.53
CA ASP A 217 7.85 16.16 -12.67
C ASP A 217 8.32 16.16 -11.22
N VAL A 218 8.70 17.35 -10.74
CA VAL A 218 9.35 17.53 -9.43
C VAL A 218 8.47 18.25 -8.40
N GLY A 219 7.17 18.39 -8.66
CA GLY A 219 6.27 19.18 -7.81
C GLY A 219 6.26 20.66 -8.17
N HIS A 220 5.36 21.41 -7.54
CA HIS A 220 5.17 22.83 -7.81
C HIS A 220 4.99 23.66 -6.52
N ASP A 221 5.17 24.98 -6.62
CA ASP A 221 5.13 25.90 -5.48
C ASP A 221 5.99 25.41 -4.29
N LYS A 222 5.39 25.23 -3.11
CA LYS A 222 6.08 24.73 -1.92
C LYS A 222 6.48 23.26 -2.06
N GLY A 223 5.76 22.48 -2.86
CA GLY A 223 6.06 21.08 -3.15
C GLY A 223 7.14 20.87 -4.21
N LYS A 224 7.72 21.94 -4.77
CA LYS A 224 8.82 21.81 -5.74
C LYS A 224 10.03 21.14 -5.08
N TYR A 225 10.55 20.11 -5.74
CA TYR A 225 11.55 19.14 -5.31
C TYR A 225 11.08 18.11 -4.26
N TYR A 226 9.79 18.06 -3.95
CA TYR A 226 9.19 17.07 -3.04
C TYR A 226 8.44 15.94 -3.78
N ALA A 227 8.37 15.99 -5.11
CA ALA A 227 8.04 14.82 -5.93
C ALA A 227 9.32 14.27 -6.57
N VAL A 228 9.59 12.98 -6.36
CA VAL A 228 10.76 12.26 -6.87
C VAL A 228 10.29 11.14 -7.77
N ASN A 229 10.59 11.27 -9.07
CA ASN A 229 10.20 10.29 -10.07
C ASN A 229 11.43 9.62 -10.69
N PHE A 230 11.46 8.28 -10.64
CA PHE A 230 12.47 7.47 -11.30
C PHE A 230 11.85 6.73 -12.47
N PRO A 231 11.82 7.33 -13.68
CA PRO A 231 11.28 6.67 -14.87
C PRO A 231 12.21 5.55 -15.32
N LEU A 232 11.64 4.38 -15.59
CA LEU A 232 12.36 3.17 -16.00
C LEU A 232 11.83 2.63 -17.33
N ASN A 233 12.66 1.86 -18.01
CA ASN A 233 12.30 1.02 -19.15
C ASN A 233 11.96 -0.40 -18.68
N GLU A 234 11.56 -1.25 -19.61
CA GLU A 234 11.21 -2.65 -19.33
C GLU A 234 12.39 -3.48 -18.80
N GLY A 235 12.08 -4.59 -18.14
CA GLY A 235 13.08 -5.58 -17.75
C GLY A 235 13.89 -5.26 -16.50
N LEU A 236 13.46 -4.28 -15.68
CA LEU A 236 14.10 -3.94 -14.41
C LEU A 236 14.33 -5.21 -13.56
N ASN A 237 15.58 -5.47 -13.20
CA ASN A 237 15.98 -6.65 -12.42
C ASN A 237 16.42 -6.31 -10.98
N ASP A 238 16.68 -7.36 -10.20
CA ASP A 238 17.06 -7.29 -8.78
C ASP A 238 18.33 -6.47 -8.48
N ASP A 239 19.33 -6.51 -9.38
CA ASP A 239 20.57 -5.75 -9.21
C ASP A 239 20.31 -4.26 -9.50
N SER A 240 19.56 -3.98 -10.57
CA SER A 240 19.19 -2.63 -10.99
C SER A 240 18.34 -1.91 -9.93
N ILE A 241 17.28 -2.55 -9.40
CA ILE A 241 16.44 -1.92 -8.36
C ILE A 241 17.26 -1.60 -7.11
N GLN A 242 18.13 -2.51 -6.66
CA GLN A 242 19.01 -2.24 -5.51
C GLN A 242 20.03 -1.14 -5.79
N TYR A 243 20.53 -1.06 -7.02
CA TYR A 243 21.49 -0.05 -7.43
C TYR A 243 20.90 1.36 -7.42
N ILE A 244 19.64 1.52 -7.82
CA ILE A 244 18.96 2.83 -7.86
C ILE A 244 18.28 3.20 -6.54
N PHE A 245 17.66 2.24 -5.85
CA PHE A 245 16.83 2.50 -4.68
C PHE A 245 17.66 3.05 -3.51
N LYS A 246 18.81 2.41 -3.23
CA LYS A 246 19.68 2.77 -2.10
C LYS A 246 20.16 4.23 -2.14
N PRO A 247 20.83 4.72 -3.21
CA PRO A 247 21.33 6.10 -3.24
C PRO A 247 20.21 7.14 -3.22
N VAL A 248 19.06 6.88 -3.86
CA VAL A 248 17.92 7.79 -3.86
C VAL A 248 17.32 7.89 -2.45
N ILE A 249 17.02 6.76 -1.82
CA ILE A 249 16.47 6.74 -0.47
C ILE A 249 17.46 7.31 0.54
N ASP A 250 18.76 7.02 0.46
CA ASP A 250 19.77 7.63 1.33
C ASP A 250 19.70 9.16 1.29
N LYS A 251 19.63 9.73 0.08
CA LYS A 251 19.58 11.18 -0.12
C LYS A 251 18.27 11.79 0.37
N ILE A 252 17.15 11.10 0.18
CA ILE A 252 15.86 11.49 0.75
C ILE A 252 15.94 11.51 2.29
N MET A 253 16.45 10.44 2.90
CA MET A 253 16.55 10.34 4.36
C MET A 253 17.51 11.40 4.94
N GLU A 254 18.57 11.75 4.22
CA GLU A 254 19.53 12.82 4.60
C GLU A 254 18.89 14.21 4.56
N ASN A 255 18.16 14.52 3.47
CA ASN A 255 17.70 15.88 3.16
C ASN A 255 16.26 16.15 3.65
N PHE A 256 15.33 15.24 3.37
CA PHE A 256 13.92 15.35 3.77
C PHE A 256 13.69 14.93 5.22
N ARG A 257 14.45 13.94 5.72
CA ARG A 257 14.38 13.45 7.11
C ARG A 257 12.94 13.15 7.55
N PRO A 258 12.23 12.21 6.90
CA PRO A 258 10.84 11.92 7.23
C PRO A 258 10.69 11.41 8.66
N ASP A 259 9.56 11.71 9.29
CA ASP A 259 9.22 11.21 10.63
C ASP A 259 8.48 9.85 10.55
N VAL A 260 7.92 9.51 9.39
CA VAL A 260 7.20 8.27 9.09
C VAL A 260 7.27 7.98 7.59
N VAL A 261 7.29 6.70 7.21
CA VAL A 261 7.26 6.22 5.83
C VAL A 261 5.97 5.45 5.56
N MET A 262 5.35 5.68 4.41
CA MET A 262 4.37 4.77 3.82
C MET A 262 4.99 4.16 2.56
N LEU A 263 5.13 2.84 2.55
CA LEU A 263 5.60 2.05 1.42
C LEU A 263 4.39 1.41 0.74
N GLN A 264 4.10 1.82 -0.49
CA GLN A 264 3.21 1.09 -1.39
C GLN A 264 4.04 -0.03 -2.03
N GLY A 265 3.57 -1.27 -1.88
CA GLY A 265 4.26 -2.50 -2.30
C GLY A 265 3.53 -3.19 -3.45
N GLY A 266 3.21 -2.46 -4.52
CA GLY A 266 2.60 -2.97 -5.74
C GLY A 266 3.43 -4.07 -6.38
N THR A 267 2.82 -5.24 -6.57
CA THR A 267 3.52 -6.47 -6.97
C THR A 267 3.49 -6.76 -8.47
N ASP A 268 2.92 -5.85 -9.26
CA ASP A 268 2.98 -5.90 -10.73
C ASP A 268 4.35 -5.49 -11.28
N SER A 269 5.25 -5.01 -10.44
CA SER A 269 6.68 -4.89 -10.74
C SER A 269 7.43 -6.24 -10.75
N LEU A 270 6.78 -7.34 -10.35
CA LEU A 270 7.36 -8.69 -10.35
C LEU A 270 7.48 -9.31 -11.76
N SER A 271 8.50 -10.13 -11.94
CA SER A 271 8.68 -10.99 -13.12
C SER A 271 7.44 -11.84 -13.38
N GLY A 272 6.97 -11.81 -14.63
CA GLY A 272 5.84 -12.64 -15.09
C GLY A 272 4.48 -12.18 -14.55
N ASP A 273 4.37 -10.91 -14.15
CA ASP A 273 3.07 -10.27 -13.98
C ASP A 273 2.27 -10.24 -15.30
N ARG A 274 0.93 -10.16 -15.23
CA ARG A 274 0.08 -10.16 -16.44
C ARG A 274 0.03 -8.81 -17.15
N LEU A 275 0.21 -7.71 -16.43
CA LEU A 275 0.21 -6.34 -16.98
C LEU A 275 1.61 -5.71 -16.89
N GLY A 276 2.37 -6.08 -15.87
CA GLY A 276 3.72 -5.60 -15.64
C GLY A 276 4.74 -6.13 -16.65
N CYS A 277 5.79 -5.32 -16.87
CA CYS A 277 6.90 -5.60 -17.79
C CYS A 277 8.28 -5.43 -17.13
N PHE A 278 8.34 -5.56 -15.80
CA PHE A 278 9.60 -5.67 -15.05
C PHE A 278 9.97 -7.13 -14.82
N ASN A 279 11.18 -7.36 -14.30
CA ASN A 279 11.75 -8.69 -14.09
C ASN A 279 12.26 -8.88 -12.65
N LEU A 280 11.58 -8.27 -11.67
CA LEU A 280 11.95 -8.39 -10.26
C LEU A 280 11.58 -9.77 -9.71
N SER A 281 12.47 -10.35 -8.91
CA SER A 281 12.13 -11.48 -8.06
C SER A 281 11.43 -11.00 -6.79
N ILE A 282 10.76 -11.92 -6.10
CA ILE A 282 10.19 -11.67 -4.77
C ILE A 282 11.28 -11.20 -3.78
N LYS A 283 12.52 -11.70 -3.92
CA LYS A 283 13.64 -11.26 -3.08
C LYS A 283 14.08 -9.85 -3.44
N GLY A 284 14.21 -9.55 -4.73
CA GLY A 284 14.53 -8.22 -5.24
C GLY A 284 13.56 -7.16 -4.74
N HIS A 285 12.26 -7.43 -4.89
CA HIS A 285 11.19 -6.57 -4.38
C HIS A 285 11.31 -6.35 -2.86
N GLY A 286 11.44 -7.44 -2.09
CA GLY A 286 11.59 -7.40 -0.63
C GLY A 286 12.83 -6.65 -0.12
N THR A 287 13.86 -6.45 -0.96
CA THR A 287 15.03 -5.66 -0.55
C THR A 287 14.67 -4.19 -0.24
N CYS A 288 13.58 -3.66 -0.81
CA CYS A 288 13.13 -2.29 -0.58
C CYS A 288 12.69 -2.09 0.88
N ILE A 289 11.84 -2.97 1.40
CA ILE A 289 11.42 -2.92 2.81
C ILE A 289 12.61 -3.21 3.76
N GLU A 290 13.46 -4.18 3.45
CA GLU A 290 14.67 -4.44 4.25
C GLU A 290 15.58 -3.21 4.33
N TYR A 291 15.68 -2.45 3.25
CA TYR A 291 16.47 -1.22 3.21
C TYR A 291 15.85 -0.13 4.06
N LEU A 292 14.54 0.15 3.88
CA LEU A 292 13.82 1.17 4.64
C LEU A 292 13.86 0.93 6.15
N LYS A 293 13.78 -0.34 6.58
CA LYS A 293 13.86 -0.70 8.01
C LYS A 293 15.16 -0.26 8.68
N LYS A 294 16.27 -0.09 7.95
CA LYS A 294 17.57 0.32 8.52
C LYS A 294 17.55 1.72 9.12
N PHE A 295 16.63 2.57 8.66
CA PHE A 295 16.53 3.95 9.13
C PHE A 295 15.77 4.09 10.45
N ASN A 296 15.13 3.03 10.96
CA ASN A 296 14.39 3.03 12.23
C ASN A 296 13.29 4.11 12.32
N VAL A 297 12.72 4.47 11.18
CA VAL A 297 11.51 5.31 11.07
C VAL A 297 10.29 4.39 11.04
N PRO A 298 9.15 4.76 11.65
CA PRO A 298 7.93 3.96 11.56
C PRO A 298 7.49 3.77 10.09
N ILE A 299 7.01 2.58 9.74
CA ILE A 299 6.63 2.22 8.36
C ILE A 299 5.19 1.74 8.31
N ILE A 300 4.40 2.25 7.37
CA ILE A 300 3.17 1.60 6.93
C ILE A 300 3.46 0.91 5.61
N MET A 301 3.10 -0.36 5.49
CA MET A 301 3.16 -1.12 4.25
C MET A 301 1.73 -1.29 3.73
N VAL A 302 1.48 -0.85 2.51
CA VAL A 302 0.22 -1.09 1.81
C VAL A 302 0.46 -1.94 0.58
N GLY A 303 -0.59 -2.55 0.05
CA GLY A 303 -0.56 -3.33 -1.18
C GLY A 303 -0.35 -2.47 -2.42
N GLY A 304 -1.19 -2.68 -3.43
CA GLY A 304 -1.04 -2.06 -4.75
C GLY A 304 -1.47 -2.98 -5.87
N GLY A 305 -0.92 -2.78 -7.08
CA GLY A 305 -1.10 -3.66 -8.22
C GLY A 305 -0.55 -5.08 -8.02
N GLY A 306 -0.74 -5.91 -9.04
CA GLY A 306 -0.37 -7.33 -9.03
C GLY A 306 -1.46 -8.23 -9.58
N TYR A 307 -1.19 -8.82 -10.74
CA TYR A 307 -2.20 -9.45 -11.58
C TYR A 307 -1.87 -10.91 -11.91
N THR A 308 -0.66 -11.37 -11.60
CA THR A 308 -0.37 -12.80 -11.49
C THR A 308 -0.73 -13.30 -10.09
N LEU A 309 -1.96 -13.80 -9.94
CA LEU A 309 -2.57 -14.24 -8.66
C LEU A 309 -1.68 -15.13 -7.79
N ARG A 310 -0.80 -15.94 -8.39
CA ARG A 310 0.09 -16.83 -7.64
C ARG A 310 1.36 -16.14 -7.11
N ASN A 311 1.74 -14.99 -7.67
CA ASN A 311 2.97 -14.27 -7.31
C ASN A 311 2.70 -13.23 -6.21
N VAL A 312 1.54 -12.56 -6.25
CA VAL A 312 1.14 -11.56 -5.25
C VAL A 312 1.22 -12.12 -3.82
N PRO A 313 0.59 -13.27 -3.50
CA PRO A 313 0.62 -13.82 -2.14
C PRO A 313 2.02 -14.25 -1.72
N ARG A 314 2.85 -14.74 -2.65
CA ARG A 314 4.25 -15.07 -2.35
C ARG A 314 5.03 -13.83 -1.92
N CYS A 315 4.86 -12.73 -2.65
CA CYS A 315 5.57 -11.49 -2.37
C CYS A 315 5.17 -10.89 -1.03
N TRP A 316 3.88 -10.63 -0.84
CA TRP A 316 3.39 -10.00 0.39
C TRP A 316 3.57 -10.87 1.64
N THR A 317 3.50 -12.21 1.52
CA THR A 317 3.87 -13.12 2.62
C THR A 317 5.35 -13.00 2.96
N TYR A 318 6.22 -13.01 1.94
CA TYR A 318 7.65 -12.84 2.13
C TYR A 318 7.98 -11.49 2.78
N GLU A 319 7.38 -10.40 2.30
CA GLU A 319 7.59 -9.06 2.86
C GLU A 319 7.03 -8.91 4.28
N THR A 320 5.94 -9.60 4.61
CA THR A 320 5.45 -9.71 5.99
C THR A 320 6.50 -10.40 6.87
N SER A 321 7.13 -11.46 6.38
CA SER A 321 8.22 -12.15 7.10
C SER A 321 9.44 -11.23 7.31
N LEU A 322 9.77 -10.41 6.31
CA LEU A 322 10.83 -9.41 6.38
C LEU A 322 10.48 -8.31 7.38
N ALA A 323 9.24 -7.81 7.41
CA ALA A 323 8.77 -6.85 8.40
C ALA A 323 8.95 -7.36 9.84
N LEU A 324 8.64 -8.64 10.06
CA LEU A 324 8.77 -9.31 11.36
C LEU A 324 10.20 -9.72 11.73
N ASN A 325 11.13 -9.76 10.77
CA ASN A 325 12.42 -10.44 10.88
C ASN A 325 12.26 -11.92 11.28
N VAL A 326 11.24 -12.58 10.75
CA VAL A 326 10.97 -14.01 10.98
C VAL A 326 11.29 -14.76 9.69
N PRO A 327 12.34 -15.58 9.65
CA PRO A 327 12.65 -16.35 8.45
C PRO A 327 11.57 -17.41 8.21
N ILE A 328 11.13 -17.53 6.95
CA ILE A 328 10.18 -18.54 6.51
C ILE A 328 10.82 -19.51 5.52
N GLN A 329 10.27 -20.71 5.43
CA GLN A 329 10.76 -21.73 4.51
C GLN A 329 10.32 -21.43 3.08
N ASP A 330 11.11 -21.86 2.11
CA ASP A 330 10.79 -21.67 0.69
C ASP A 330 9.66 -22.59 0.20
N ASN A 331 9.34 -23.69 0.90
CA ASN A 331 8.18 -24.51 0.55
C ASN A 331 6.89 -23.81 0.97
N ILE A 332 5.88 -23.81 0.11
CA ILE A 332 4.51 -23.42 0.48
C ILE A 332 3.95 -24.45 1.49
N PRO A 333 3.35 -24.01 2.61
CA PRO A 333 2.80 -24.91 3.62
C PRO A 333 1.79 -25.91 3.04
N ASP A 334 1.81 -27.14 3.54
CA ASP A 334 0.94 -28.21 3.05
C ASP A 334 -0.52 -27.97 3.43
N GLU A 335 -0.74 -27.24 4.52
CA GLU A 335 -2.02 -26.93 5.13
C GLU A 335 -2.75 -25.74 4.49
N SER A 336 -2.11 -25.02 3.56
CA SER A 336 -2.73 -23.88 2.87
C SER A 336 -3.92 -24.32 2.02
N ASP A 337 -5.07 -23.67 2.23
CA ASP A 337 -6.30 -23.94 1.47
C ASP A 337 -6.14 -23.65 -0.03
N TYR A 338 -5.20 -22.77 -0.37
CA TYR A 338 -4.92 -22.32 -1.73
C TYR A 338 -3.68 -22.96 -2.34
N LYS A 339 -3.10 -23.99 -1.72
CA LYS A 339 -1.83 -24.62 -2.16
C LYS A 339 -1.80 -24.94 -3.66
N VAL A 340 -2.93 -25.36 -4.24
CA VAL A 340 -3.06 -25.71 -5.66
C VAL A 340 -2.66 -24.57 -6.61
N TYR A 341 -2.86 -23.31 -6.21
CA TYR A 341 -2.49 -22.13 -7.02
C TYR A 341 -0.97 -21.95 -7.17
N PHE A 342 -0.18 -22.61 -6.33
CA PHE A 342 1.27 -22.47 -6.28
C PHE A 342 2.02 -23.58 -7.02
N GLY A 343 1.31 -24.54 -7.62
CA GLY A 343 1.91 -25.59 -8.44
C GLY A 343 2.48 -25.08 -9.78
N PRO A 344 3.34 -25.89 -10.43
CA PRO A 344 3.80 -27.21 -9.99
C PRO A 344 4.97 -27.18 -8.99
N GLU A 345 5.62 -26.04 -8.75
CA GLU A 345 6.83 -25.98 -7.91
C GLU A 345 6.51 -25.96 -6.41
N TYR A 346 5.36 -25.40 -6.01
CA TYR A 346 4.97 -25.21 -4.61
C TYR A 346 6.05 -24.51 -3.77
N LYS A 347 6.75 -23.56 -4.40
CA LYS A 347 7.78 -22.71 -3.78
C LYS A 347 7.29 -21.29 -3.59
N LEU A 348 7.81 -20.62 -2.57
CA LEU A 348 7.64 -19.20 -2.32
C LEU A 348 8.43 -18.41 -3.35
N HIS A 349 9.72 -18.70 -3.53
CA HIS A 349 10.55 -18.02 -4.52
C HIS A 349 10.55 -18.75 -5.86
N LEU A 350 10.26 -18.03 -6.93
CA LEU A 350 10.30 -18.53 -8.30
C LEU A 350 11.49 -17.92 -9.07
N PRO A 351 12.05 -18.64 -10.06
CA PRO A 351 13.01 -18.04 -10.98
C PRO A 351 12.36 -16.91 -11.78
N ILE A 352 13.13 -15.85 -12.02
CA ILE A 352 12.74 -14.76 -12.91
C ILE A 352 12.89 -15.17 -14.39
N SER A 353 12.25 -14.43 -15.28
CA SER A 353 12.32 -14.68 -16.72
C SER A 353 13.70 -14.31 -17.31
N ASN A 354 13.95 -14.74 -18.55
CA ASN A 354 15.12 -14.33 -19.34
C ASN A 354 14.91 -13.01 -20.11
N MET A 355 13.96 -12.18 -19.68
CA MET A 355 13.71 -10.86 -20.27
C MET A 355 14.97 -9.99 -20.24
N GLU A 356 15.21 -9.26 -21.33
CA GLU A 356 16.35 -8.35 -21.45
C GLU A 356 16.09 -7.07 -20.63
N GLU A 357 17.11 -6.65 -19.87
CA GLU A 357 17.11 -5.39 -19.13
C GLU A 357 17.36 -4.22 -20.09
N GLN A 358 16.36 -3.35 -20.26
CA GLN A 358 16.45 -2.18 -21.13
C GLN A 358 16.94 -0.92 -20.38
N ASN A 359 17.19 -1.03 -19.08
CA ASN A 359 17.77 0.03 -18.26
C ASN A 359 19.30 -0.05 -18.27
N SER A 360 19.92 0.53 -19.30
CA SER A 360 21.39 0.62 -19.36
C SER A 360 21.96 1.34 -18.13
N LYS A 361 23.16 0.95 -17.70
CA LYS A 361 23.84 1.58 -16.55
C LYS A 361 23.97 3.10 -16.71
N ASP A 362 24.35 3.58 -17.90
CA ASP A 362 24.45 5.01 -18.20
C ASP A 362 23.12 5.74 -18.06
N TYR A 363 22.00 5.09 -18.41
CA TYR A 363 20.66 5.64 -18.23
C TYR A 363 20.31 5.76 -16.75
N LEU A 364 20.54 4.69 -15.97
CA LEU A 364 20.30 4.69 -14.53
C LEU A 364 21.16 5.73 -13.82
N GLU A 365 22.46 5.82 -14.13
CA GLU A 365 23.38 6.80 -13.54
C GLU A 365 22.96 8.24 -13.83
N LYS A 366 22.55 8.55 -15.07
CA LYS A 366 22.03 9.88 -15.42
C LYS A 366 20.80 10.26 -14.59
N ASN A 367 19.85 9.34 -14.43
CA ASN A 367 18.65 9.57 -13.63
C ASN A 367 19.00 9.75 -12.15
N ILE A 368 19.90 8.91 -11.60
CA ILE A 368 20.40 9.07 -10.23
C ILE A 368 21.02 10.46 -10.04
N VAL A 369 21.93 10.90 -10.92
CA VAL A 369 22.58 12.22 -10.78
C VAL A 369 21.54 13.34 -10.76
N GLN A 370 20.59 13.33 -11.69
CA GLN A 370 19.54 14.35 -11.76
C GLN A 370 18.67 14.36 -10.50
N ILE A 371 18.23 13.19 -10.02
CA ILE A 371 17.43 13.06 -8.80
C ILE A 371 18.21 13.56 -7.58
N LEU A 372 19.48 13.17 -7.44
CA LEU A 372 20.32 13.62 -6.33
C LEU A 372 20.56 15.13 -6.37
N ASP A 373 20.66 15.74 -7.56
CA ASP A 373 20.80 17.19 -7.73
C ASP A 373 19.51 17.94 -7.39
N ASN A 374 18.35 17.39 -7.74
CA ASN A 374 17.04 17.89 -7.32
C ASN A 374 16.91 17.83 -5.78
N LEU A 375 17.26 16.70 -5.17
CA LEU A 375 17.17 16.52 -3.72
C LEU A 375 18.08 17.49 -2.95
N LYS A 376 19.21 17.93 -3.52
CA LYS A 376 20.08 18.97 -2.90
C LYS A 376 19.40 20.33 -2.74
N GLN A 377 18.32 20.59 -3.50
CA GLN A 377 17.56 21.85 -3.41
C GLN A 377 16.64 21.89 -2.18
N ILE A 378 16.42 20.75 -1.52
CA ILE A 378 15.56 20.65 -0.35
C ILE A 378 16.26 21.27 0.86
N ASN A 379 15.58 22.22 1.51
CA ASN A 379 16.04 22.76 2.79
C ASN A 379 15.54 21.86 3.93
N PRO A 380 16.43 21.32 4.80
CA PRO A 380 16.04 20.41 5.89
C PRO A 380 15.22 21.05 7.03
N GLY A 381 14.70 22.26 6.86
CA GLY A 381 13.97 22.96 7.92
C GLY A 381 13.19 24.16 7.41
N CYS A 382 11.87 24.03 7.34
CA CYS A 382 10.97 25.18 7.44
C CYS A 382 9.51 24.83 7.74
N ALA A 383 9.07 23.58 7.58
CA ALA A 383 7.71 23.23 7.97
C ALA A 383 7.63 23.16 9.51
N GLN A 384 7.24 24.26 10.15
CA GLN A 384 6.68 24.24 11.49
C GLN A 384 5.23 23.74 11.39
N ILE A 385 4.76 22.98 12.38
CA ILE A 385 3.32 22.75 12.57
C ILE A 385 2.75 24.11 13.00
N ASP A 386 2.56 25.03 12.05
CA ASP A 386 1.72 26.20 12.29
C ASP A 386 0.34 25.66 12.57
N HIS A 387 -0.07 25.81 13.83
CA HIS A 387 -1.33 25.43 14.45
C HIS A 387 -2.48 25.22 13.45
N TYR A 388 -2.54 24.06 12.78
CA TYR A 388 -3.81 23.45 12.44
C TYR A 388 -4.39 23.03 13.78
N ALA A 389 -5.11 23.96 14.40
CA ALA A 389 -6.01 23.69 15.50
C ALA A 389 -7.17 22.84 14.96
N ILE A 390 -6.88 21.65 14.44
CA ILE A 390 -7.84 20.57 14.44
C ILE A 390 -7.96 20.25 15.92
N GLY A 391 -9.13 20.54 16.48
CA GLY A 391 -9.42 20.31 17.88
C GLY A 391 -8.83 18.95 18.27
N LYS A 392 -8.02 18.94 19.32
CA LYS A 392 -7.80 17.71 20.09
C LYS A 392 -9.15 17.34 20.67
N GLU A 393 -10.09 16.85 19.86
CA GLU A 393 -11.04 15.89 20.35
C GLU A 393 -10.15 14.78 20.87
N SER A 394 -10.06 14.70 22.19
CA SER A 394 -9.40 13.60 22.85
C SER A 394 -10.03 12.35 22.27
N ARG A 395 -9.28 11.62 21.41
CA ARG A 395 -9.58 10.22 21.14
C ARG A 395 -9.88 9.63 22.51
N LYS A 396 -11.10 9.11 22.71
CA LYS A 396 -11.51 8.57 24.02
C LYS A 396 -10.35 7.70 24.48
N LYS A 397 -9.82 7.98 25.67
CA LYS A 397 -8.75 7.18 26.30
C LYS A 397 -9.33 5.81 26.66
N VAL A 398 -9.59 5.00 25.64
CA VAL A 398 -9.80 3.58 25.82
C VAL A 398 -8.40 2.97 25.89
N ASP A 399 -8.15 2.17 26.91
CA ASP A 399 -6.84 1.53 27.07
C ASP A 399 -6.66 0.50 25.94
N TYR A 400 -5.80 0.83 24.98
CA TYR A 400 -5.47 -0.05 23.87
C TYR A 400 -5.07 -1.47 24.33
N GLN A 401 -4.39 -1.60 25.48
CA GLN A 401 -3.91 -2.91 25.94
C GLN A 401 -5.05 -3.78 26.48
N GLU A 402 -5.89 -3.22 27.35
CA GLU A 402 -7.07 -3.89 27.88
C GLU A 402 -7.97 -4.35 26.74
N LEU A 403 -8.19 -3.46 25.79
CA LEU A 403 -9.14 -3.69 24.74
C LEU A 403 -8.63 -4.62 23.62
N PHE A 404 -7.33 -4.53 23.31
CA PHE A 404 -6.72 -5.50 22.40
C PHE A 404 -6.70 -6.90 23.02
N SER A 405 -6.61 -7.01 24.36
CA SER A 405 -6.80 -8.29 25.05
C SER A 405 -8.22 -8.81 24.88
N GLU A 406 -9.24 -8.00 25.16
CA GLU A 406 -10.65 -8.38 25.00
C GLU A 406 -10.97 -8.77 23.55
N TYR A 407 -10.50 -8.00 22.57
CA TYR A 407 -10.67 -8.30 21.15
C TYR A 407 -10.03 -9.64 20.77
N ARG A 408 -8.83 -9.91 21.29
CA ARG A 408 -8.13 -11.17 21.05
C ARG A 408 -8.89 -12.34 21.66
N ASP A 409 -9.33 -12.21 22.92
CA ASP A 409 -10.07 -13.25 23.62
C ASP A 409 -11.38 -13.58 22.89
N ASN A 410 -12.14 -12.56 22.45
CA ASN A 410 -13.35 -12.74 21.65
C ASN A 410 -13.09 -13.45 20.31
N ARG A 411 -11.98 -13.15 19.63
CA ARG A 411 -11.60 -13.84 18.38
C ARG A 411 -11.20 -15.30 18.63
N GLU A 412 -10.48 -15.59 19.70
CA GLU A 412 -10.11 -16.95 20.09
C GLU A 412 -11.37 -17.77 20.42
N GLU A 413 -12.36 -17.18 21.11
CA GLU A 413 -13.67 -17.82 21.38
C GLU A 413 -14.45 -18.12 20.08
N MET A 414 -14.60 -17.15 19.17
CA MET A 414 -15.29 -17.35 17.88
C MET A 414 -14.63 -18.43 17.02
N GLN A 415 -13.29 -18.51 17.02
CA GLN A 415 -12.56 -19.57 16.29
C GLN A 415 -12.78 -20.96 16.91
N ILE A 416 -12.91 -21.05 18.24
CA ILE A 416 -13.22 -22.31 18.92
C ILE A 416 -14.64 -22.77 18.57
N GLU A 417 -15.62 -21.87 18.56
CA GLU A 417 -17.00 -22.17 18.17
C GLU A 417 -17.11 -22.63 16.71
N GLN A 418 -16.48 -21.92 15.76
CA GLN A 418 -16.46 -22.32 14.35
C GLN A 418 -15.80 -23.68 14.11
N ASN A 419 -14.76 -24.02 14.88
CA ASN A 419 -14.10 -25.33 14.79
C ASN A 419 -14.93 -26.47 15.41
N GLN A 420 -15.83 -26.18 16.35
CA GLN A 420 -16.77 -27.14 16.91
C GLN A 420 -17.92 -27.42 15.93
N ASP A 421 -18.44 -26.38 15.28
CA ASP A 421 -19.51 -26.50 14.26
C ASP A 421 -19.07 -27.23 12.99
N GLN A 422 -17.77 -27.29 12.68
CA GLN A 422 -17.22 -28.08 11.57
C GLN A 422 -16.96 -29.55 11.92
N GLN A 423 -17.08 -29.94 13.20
CA GLN A 423 -16.88 -31.31 13.68
C GLN A 423 -18.20 -32.07 13.97
N GLU A 424 -19.34 -31.38 13.92
CA GLU A 424 -20.70 -31.97 13.91
C GLU A 424 -21.23 -32.15 12.46
#